data_AF-A0A0G4MC97-F1
#
_entry.id   AF-A0A0G4MC97-F1
#
_cell.length_a   1.000
_cell.length_b   1.000
_cell.length_c   1.000
_cell.angle_alpha   90.00
_cell.angle_beta   90.00
_cell.angle_gamma   90.00
#
_symmetry.space_group_name_H-M   'P 1'
#
loop_
_entity.id
_entity.type
_entity.pdbx_description
1 polymer ?
#
loop_
_entity_poly.entity_id
_entity_poly.type
_entity_poly.pdbx_seq_one_letter_code
_entity_poly.pdbx_strand_id
1 'polypeptide(L)'
;MARFVQNPRVKWRVWKRVRPVHWGGWFPVFTNMGVIAISYSCIAPVVLGFASVGMYVIYLVSKYNLLFVEDSSIDTRGLCYPRALKHLLFGLYLSEICLVGLFVLRSAFYPMIFMIIFLIFTALFHYSLSEALAPLLANLPRTLALEIEELSRTDDFPSPGLSDVGVADSSPHIFGQDGDEDEEDDGPEHVTLGNRGGSNPGLEGSASLGRTFAKVSWNAYVKAVTAQLHKIGLGPVLERIDAIIRPEYSPTPNPIMRFLHPSTFDSFAHLRELIPKDLPDPTSTYPEDYVFKTYYPPEMWEPAPKLWIPKDEGGVSAQEVEHCARYGKVEATDEGAWLQEDGRVGCEVEQAPFWEERVLY
;
A
#
# COMPACT_ATOMS: atom_id res chain seq x y z
N MET A 1 -22.83 -10.02 19.12
CA MET A 1 -23.15 -11.29 18.43
C MET A 1 -22.71 -12.54 19.21
N ALA A 2 -21.79 -12.46 20.19
CA ALA A 2 -21.29 -13.64 20.92
C ALA A 2 -22.26 -14.30 21.93
N ARG A 3 -23.38 -13.66 22.29
CA ARG A 3 -24.31 -14.20 23.32
C ARG A 3 -25.09 -15.46 22.91
N PHE A 4 -25.16 -15.77 21.61
CA PHE A 4 -25.96 -16.89 21.09
C PHE A 4 -25.13 -18.07 20.57
N VAL A 5 -23.80 -17.98 20.63
CA VAL A 5 -22.91 -19.03 20.12
C VAL A 5 -22.62 -20.00 21.26
N GLN A 6 -23.14 -21.23 21.14
CA GLN A 6 -22.95 -22.29 22.15
C GLN A 6 -21.60 -23.00 22.02
N ASN A 7 -20.97 -22.97 20.85
CA ASN A 7 -19.68 -23.62 20.62
C ASN A 7 -18.54 -22.80 21.29
N PRO A 8 -17.83 -23.35 22.29
CA PRO A 8 -16.78 -22.63 23.02
C PRO A 8 -15.65 -22.13 22.12
N ARG A 9 -15.25 -22.92 21.11
CA ARG A 9 -14.17 -22.57 20.18
C ARG A 9 -14.55 -21.38 19.31
N VAL A 10 -15.82 -21.30 18.89
CA VAL A 10 -16.32 -20.15 18.11
C VAL A 10 -16.44 -18.93 19.01
N LYS A 11 -16.88 -19.09 20.27
CA LYS A 11 -16.94 -18.00 21.26
C LYS A 11 -15.55 -17.42 21.54
N TRP A 12 -14.54 -18.26 21.73
CA TRP A 12 -13.12 -17.85 21.83
C TRP A 12 -12.64 -17.11 20.58
N ARG A 13 -12.89 -17.66 19.39
CA ARG A 13 -12.47 -17.03 18.12
C ARG A 13 -13.06 -15.63 17.95
N VAL A 14 -14.31 -15.43 18.33
CA VAL A 14 -14.99 -14.13 18.27
C VAL A 14 -14.44 -13.16 19.31
N TRP A 15 -14.06 -13.64 20.49
CA TRP A 15 -13.47 -12.83 21.54
C TRP A 15 -12.03 -12.38 21.21
N LYS A 16 -11.21 -13.29 20.67
CA LYS A 16 -9.82 -12.99 20.25
C LYS A 16 -9.74 -12.11 19.00
N ARG A 17 -10.68 -12.25 18.06
CA ARG A 17 -10.64 -11.52 16.77
C ARG A 17 -11.01 -10.04 16.97
N VAL A 18 -10.04 -9.17 16.74
CA VAL A 18 -10.27 -7.72 16.56
C VAL A 18 -11.06 -7.49 15.27
N ARG A 19 -11.88 -6.43 15.21
CA ARG A 19 -12.71 -6.16 14.03
C ARG A 19 -11.83 -5.81 12.83
N PRO A 20 -11.89 -6.59 11.73
CA PRO A 20 -11.16 -6.22 10.52
C PRO A 20 -11.82 -5.01 9.85
N VAL A 21 -11.00 -4.12 9.31
CA VAL A 21 -11.46 -2.92 8.60
C VAL A 21 -12.00 -3.30 7.24
N HIS A 22 -13.24 -2.91 6.96
CA HIS A 22 -13.86 -3.13 5.65
C HIS A 22 -13.60 -1.94 4.74
N TRP A 23 -12.37 -1.85 4.24
CA TRP A 23 -11.91 -0.80 3.34
C TRP A 23 -12.83 -0.58 2.13
N GLY A 24 -13.36 -1.67 1.55
CA GLY A 24 -14.26 -1.62 0.39
C GLY A 24 -15.60 -0.90 0.61
N GLY A 25 -16.09 -0.87 1.85
CA GLY A 25 -17.32 -0.13 2.20
C GLY A 25 -17.04 1.31 2.64
N TRP A 26 -15.93 1.53 3.34
CA TRP A 26 -15.58 2.83 3.90
C TRP A 26 -15.10 3.82 2.84
N PHE A 27 -14.16 3.42 1.99
CA PHE A 27 -13.60 4.30 0.95
C PHE A 27 -14.65 4.98 0.04
N PRO A 28 -15.60 4.26 -0.57
CA PRO A 28 -16.57 4.88 -1.47
C PRO A 28 -17.44 5.93 -0.77
N VAL A 29 -17.83 5.69 0.50
CA VAL A 29 -18.67 6.63 1.27
C VAL A 29 -17.95 7.97 1.47
N PHE A 30 -16.69 7.96 1.92
CA PHE A 30 -15.93 9.20 2.13
C PHE A 30 -15.51 9.86 0.81
N THR A 31 -15.16 9.08 -0.21
CA THR A 31 -14.85 9.68 -1.53
C THR A 31 -16.09 10.34 -2.16
N ASN A 32 -17.28 9.77 -1.98
CA ASN A 32 -18.53 10.38 -2.43
C ASN A 32 -18.83 11.69 -1.67
N MET A 33 -18.64 11.70 -0.34
CA MET A 33 -18.74 12.92 0.45
C MET A 33 -17.76 13.99 -0.04
N GLY A 34 -16.52 13.62 -0.36
CA GLY A 34 -15.53 14.52 -0.94
C GLY A 34 -15.91 15.06 -2.31
N VAL A 35 -16.46 14.21 -3.19
CA VAL A 35 -16.97 14.61 -4.51
C VAL A 35 -18.11 15.64 -4.39
N ILE A 36 -19.03 15.44 -3.45
CA ILE A 36 -20.12 16.40 -3.17
C ILE A 36 -19.56 17.72 -2.62
N ALA A 37 -18.60 17.65 -1.69
CA ALA A 37 -17.98 18.85 -1.14
C ALA A 37 -17.27 19.69 -2.23
N ILE A 38 -16.53 19.04 -3.12
CA ILE A 38 -15.84 19.70 -4.24
C ILE A 38 -16.87 20.30 -5.21
N SER A 39 -17.90 19.56 -5.62
CA SER A 39 -18.88 20.04 -6.59
C SER A 39 -19.69 21.24 -6.09
N TYR A 40 -20.10 21.24 -4.81
CA TYR A 40 -20.86 22.34 -4.22
C TYR A 40 -20.02 23.51 -3.74
N SER A 41 -18.70 23.34 -3.56
CA SER A 41 -17.80 24.41 -3.09
C SER A 41 -17.89 25.68 -3.95
N CYS A 42 -18.08 25.52 -5.26
CA CYS A 42 -18.17 26.61 -6.23
C CYS A 42 -19.53 27.34 -6.21
N ILE A 43 -20.61 26.66 -5.83
CA ILE A 43 -21.98 27.22 -5.83
C ILE A 43 -22.29 27.85 -4.46
N ALA A 44 -21.96 27.12 -3.40
CA ALA A 44 -22.27 27.46 -2.02
C ALA A 44 -20.99 27.31 -1.17
N PRO A 45 -20.16 28.36 -1.07
CA PRO A 45 -18.87 28.28 -0.38
C PRO A 45 -18.99 27.95 1.12
N VAL A 46 -20.17 28.18 1.71
CA VAL A 46 -20.47 27.80 3.10
C VAL A 46 -20.38 26.28 3.32
N VAL A 47 -20.73 25.47 2.31
CA VAL A 47 -20.65 24.00 2.39
C VAL A 47 -19.20 23.55 2.60
N LEU A 48 -18.22 24.27 2.04
CA LEU A 48 -16.81 23.95 2.18
C LEU A 48 -16.35 24.05 3.65
N GLY A 49 -16.85 25.04 4.40
CA GLY A 49 -16.52 25.22 5.81
C GLY A 49 -17.06 24.08 6.69
N PHE A 50 -18.29 23.62 6.45
CA PHE A 50 -18.84 22.46 7.15
C PHE A 50 -18.14 21.16 6.73
N ALA A 51 -17.82 21.01 5.44
CA ALA A 51 -17.11 19.85 4.93
C ALA A 51 -15.70 19.72 5.52
N SER A 52 -14.95 20.81 5.65
CA SER A 52 -13.60 20.79 6.23
C SER A 52 -13.60 20.38 7.70
N VAL A 53 -14.53 20.94 8.50
CA VAL A 53 -14.70 20.54 9.91
C VAL A 53 -15.12 19.08 10.02
N GLY A 54 -16.08 18.62 9.20
CA GLY A 54 -16.52 17.23 9.18
C GLY A 54 -15.37 16.26 8.85
N MET A 55 -14.61 16.55 7.78
CA MET A 55 -13.46 15.75 7.39
C MET A 55 -12.34 15.77 8.43
N TYR A 56 -12.14 16.88 9.14
CA TYR A 56 -11.16 16.96 10.23
C TYR A 56 -11.53 16.09 11.44
N VAL A 57 -12.81 16.09 11.83
CA VAL A 57 -13.28 15.20 12.91
C VAL A 57 -13.17 13.74 12.48
N ILE A 58 -13.56 13.40 11.25
CA ILE A 58 -13.38 12.06 10.69
C ILE A 58 -11.89 11.66 10.71
N TYR A 59 -10.99 12.56 10.33
CA TYR A 59 -9.54 12.31 10.40
C TYR A 59 -9.09 11.95 11.83
N LEU A 60 -9.55 12.68 12.86
CA LEU A 60 -9.21 12.37 14.25
C LEU A 60 -9.77 11.00 14.70
N VAL A 61 -11.01 10.70 14.34
CA VAL A 61 -11.65 9.41 14.67
C VAL A 61 -10.96 8.25 13.97
N SER A 62 -10.70 8.39 12.67
CA SER A 62 -9.98 7.38 11.88
C SER A 62 -8.55 7.19 12.38
N LYS A 63 -7.86 8.26 12.79
CA LYS A 63 -6.53 8.16 13.40
C LYS A 63 -6.57 7.35 14.70
N TYR A 64 -7.53 7.61 15.58
CA TYR A 64 -7.66 6.84 16.82
C TYR A 64 -8.03 5.37 16.56
N ASN A 65 -9.00 5.12 15.69
CA ASN A 65 -9.44 3.76 15.37
C ASN A 65 -8.33 2.93 14.74
N LEU A 66 -7.56 3.51 13.81
CA LEU A 66 -6.44 2.82 13.17
C LEU A 66 -5.29 2.50 14.15
N LEU A 67 -5.07 3.34 15.16
CA LEU A 67 -3.98 3.14 16.12
C LEU A 67 -4.33 2.14 17.23
N PHE A 68 -5.59 2.07 17.66
CA PHE A 68 -5.95 1.34 18.90
C PHE A 68 -7.01 0.26 18.74
N VAL A 69 -7.86 0.30 17.70
CA VAL A 69 -9.08 -0.53 17.62
C VAL A 69 -9.07 -1.48 16.43
N GLU A 70 -8.46 -1.06 15.32
CA GLU A 70 -8.53 -1.76 14.05
C GLU A 70 -7.33 -2.69 13.83
N ASP A 71 -7.58 -3.80 13.14
CA ASP A 71 -6.53 -4.75 12.75
C ASP A 71 -6.48 -4.80 11.22
N SER A 72 -5.31 -4.47 10.64
CA SER A 72 -5.09 -4.48 9.20
C SER A 72 -4.51 -5.81 8.77
N SER A 73 -5.38 -6.80 8.53
CA SER A 73 -4.95 -8.10 8.00
C SER A 73 -4.44 -8.03 6.56
N ILE A 74 -4.76 -6.97 5.83
CA ILE A 74 -4.38 -6.75 4.43
C ILE A 74 -3.67 -5.40 4.35
N ASP A 75 -2.37 -5.45 4.06
CA ASP A 75 -1.61 -4.26 3.69
C ASP A 75 -1.85 -3.92 2.21
N THR A 76 -2.43 -2.74 1.97
CA THR A 76 -2.71 -2.24 0.61
C THR A 76 -1.57 -1.41 0.03
N ARG A 77 -0.46 -1.23 0.76
CA ARG A 77 0.75 -0.49 0.33
C ARG A 77 0.45 0.89 -0.26
N GLY A 78 -0.61 1.53 0.23
CA GLY A 78 -1.05 2.86 -0.23
C GLY A 78 -1.79 2.89 -1.57
N LEU A 79 -2.09 1.75 -2.21
CA LEU A 79 -2.79 1.68 -3.50
C LEU A 79 -4.20 2.30 -3.46
N CYS A 80 -4.81 2.40 -2.28
CA CYS A 80 -6.11 3.03 -2.08
C CYS A 80 -6.09 4.55 -2.32
N TYR A 81 -4.97 5.23 -2.04
CA TYR A 81 -4.83 6.69 -2.21
C TYR A 81 -4.97 7.14 -3.68
N PRO A 82 -4.19 6.63 -4.65
CA PRO A 82 -4.28 7.05 -6.06
C PRO A 82 -5.65 6.71 -6.68
N ARG A 83 -6.31 5.65 -6.20
CA ARG A 83 -7.68 5.33 -6.61
C ARG A 83 -8.68 6.38 -6.10
N ALA A 84 -8.59 6.77 -4.84
CA ALA A 84 -9.42 7.83 -4.26
C ALA A 84 -9.17 9.19 -4.92
N LEU A 85 -7.91 9.52 -5.24
CA LEU A 85 -7.54 10.75 -5.94
C LEU A 85 -8.23 10.84 -7.32
N LYS A 86 -8.20 9.75 -8.09
CA LYS A 86 -8.93 9.69 -9.38
C LYS A 86 -10.44 9.85 -9.20
N HIS A 87 -11.03 9.31 -8.14
CA HIS A 87 -12.45 9.52 -7.83
C HIS A 87 -12.78 10.98 -7.50
N LEU A 88 -11.92 11.67 -6.74
CA LEU A 88 -12.12 13.09 -6.42
C LEU A 88 -12.03 14.00 -7.68
N LEU A 89 -11.20 13.63 -8.67
CA LEU A 89 -11.16 14.34 -9.95
C LEU A 89 -12.50 14.32 -10.70
N PHE A 90 -13.30 13.25 -10.57
CA PHE A 90 -14.67 13.25 -11.12
C PHE A 90 -15.57 14.31 -10.47
N GLY A 91 -15.37 14.61 -9.18
CA GLY A 91 -16.05 15.72 -8.52
C GLY A 91 -15.66 17.08 -9.09
N LEU A 92 -14.39 17.26 -9.47
CA LEU A 92 -13.92 18.46 -10.16
C LEU A 92 -14.58 18.61 -11.53
N TYR A 93 -14.64 17.55 -12.35
CA TYR A 93 -15.36 17.59 -13.64
C TYR A 93 -16.84 17.96 -13.47
N LEU A 94 -17.52 17.37 -12.49
CA LEU A 94 -18.92 17.73 -12.19
C LEU A 94 -19.04 19.21 -11.81
N SER A 95 -18.11 19.75 -11.03
CA SER A 95 -18.08 21.16 -10.66
C SER A 95 -17.90 22.09 -11.88
N GLU A 96 -16.99 21.74 -12.79
CA GLU A 96 -16.68 22.52 -13.99
C GLU A 96 -17.84 22.51 -14.98
N ILE A 97 -18.40 21.33 -15.27
CA ILE A 97 -19.55 21.17 -16.15
C ILE A 97 -20.76 21.93 -15.59
N CYS A 98 -20.98 21.87 -14.27
CA CYS A 98 -22.05 22.61 -13.61
C CYS A 98 -21.87 24.13 -13.73
N LEU A 99 -20.66 24.64 -13.51
CA LEU A 99 -20.34 26.07 -13.67
C LEU A 99 -20.47 26.55 -15.12
N VAL A 100 -20.05 25.76 -16.11
CA VAL A 100 -20.30 26.06 -17.52
C VAL A 100 -21.80 26.22 -17.76
N GLY A 101 -22.62 25.29 -17.24
CA GLY A 101 -24.08 25.38 -17.30
C GLY A 101 -24.65 26.66 -16.67
N LEU A 102 -24.18 27.04 -15.48
CA LEU A 102 -24.61 28.27 -14.79
C LEU A 102 -24.24 29.55 -15.57
N PHE A 103 -23.05 29.60 -16.19
CA PHE A 103 -22.65 30.76 -17.00
C PHE A 103 -23.40 30.86 -18.32
N VAL A 104 -23.80 29.73 -18.91
CA VAL A 104 -24.71 29.70 -20.07
C VAL A 104 -26.05 30.34 -19.71
N LEU A 105 -26.65 29.97 -18.58
CA LEU A 105 -27.93 30.53 -18.12
C LEU A 105 -27.84 32.04 -17.83
N ARG A 106 -26.68 32.52 -17.34
CA ARG A 106 -26.46 33.94 -17.04
C ARG A 106 -25.98 34.76 -18.26
N SER A 107 -25.81 34.13 -19.43
CA SER A 107 -25.26 34.73 -20.66
C SER A 107 -23.90 35.43 -20.47
N ALA A 108 -23.05 34.88 -19.61
CA ALA A 108 -21.70 35.41 -19.36
C ALA A 108 -20.68 34.74 -20.29
N PHE A 109 -20.42 35.34 -21.45
CA PHE A 109 -19.60 34.74 -22.51
C PHE A 109 -18.14 34.53 -22.13
N TYR A 110 -17.48 35.52 -21.53
CA TYR A 110 -16.06 35.40 -21.19
C TYR A 110 -15.79 34.35 -20.10
N PRO A 111 -16.51 34.34 -18.96
CA PRO A 111 -16.33 33.30 -17.95
C PRO A 111 -16.60 31.89 -18.49
N MET A 112 -17.59 31.73 -19.37
CA MET A 112 -17.88 30.45 -20.02
C MET A 112 -16.68 29.92 -20.83
N ILE A 113 -16.06 30.77 -21.64
CA ILE A 113 -14.90 30.38 -22.46
C ILE A 113 -13.72 29.95 -21.56
N PHE A 114 -13.45 30.70 -20.50
CA PHE A 114 -12.40 30.33 -19.53
C PHE A 114 -12.69 29.00 -18.83
N MET A 115 -13.95 28.72 -18.48
CA MET A 115 -14.33 27.44 -17.88
C MET A 115 -14.18 26.26 -18.84
N ILE A 116 -14.47 26.45 -20.13
CA ILE A 116 -14.27 25.41 -21.15
C ILE A 116 -12.78 25.12 -21.35
N ILE A 117 -11.93 26.16 -21.38
CA ILE A 117 -10.47 25.99 -21.43
C ILE A 117 -9.98 25.23 -20.18
N PHE A 118 -10.52 25.57 -19.00
CA PHE A 118 -10.18 24.89 -17.76
C PHE A 118 -10.58 23.41 -17.76
N LEU A 119 -11.75 23.07 -18.31
CA LEU A 119 -12.18 21.67 -18.46
C LEU A 119 -11.23 20.85 -19.35
N ILE A 120 -10.77 21.43 -20.46
CA ILE A 120 -9.77 20.80 -21.34
C ILE A 120 -8.45 20.62 -20.58
N PHE A 121 -8.02 21.64 -19.82
CA PHE A 121 -6.82 21.55 -18.99
C PHE A 121 -6.93 20.43 -17.93
N THR A 122 -8.07 20.32 -17.24
CA THR A 122 -8.35 19.25 -16.28
C THR A 122 -8.33 17.87 -16.94
N ALA A 123 -8.82 17.73 -18.17
CA ALA A 123 -8.68 16.52 -18.98
C ALA A 123 -7.23 16.16 -19.30
N LEU A 124 -6.40 17.13 -19.69
CA LEU A 124 -4.97 16.91 -19.93
C LEU A 124 -4.24 16.53 -18.64
N PHE A 125 -4.56 17.19 -17.52
CA PHE A 125 -4.00 16.85 -16.21
C PHE A 125 -4.37 15.44 -15.78
N HIS A 126 -5.64 15.04 -15.92
CA HIS A 126 -6.08 13.68 -15.59
C HIS A 126 -5.37 12.63 -16.44
N TYR A 127 -5.21 12.89 -17.75
CA TYR A 127 -4.44 12.02 -18.63
C TYR A 127 -2.98 11.91 -18.16
N SER A 128 -2.30 13.03 -17.92
CA SER A 128 -0.91 13.07 -17.44
C SER A 128 -0.74 12.35 -16.09
N LEU A 129 -1.63 12.60 -15.14
CA LEU A 129 -1.63 11.94 -13.83
C LEU A 129 -1.84 10.43 -13.98
N SER A 130 -2.73 10.00 -14.88
CA SER A 130 -2.98 8.58 -15.12
C SER A 130 -1.76 7.88 -15.73
N GLU A 131 -1.04 8.53 -16.65
CA GLU A 131 0.17 8.01 -17.27
C GLU A 131 1.34 7.94 -16.27
N ALA A 132 1.47 8.93 -15.39
CA ALA A 132 2.50 8.95 -14.35
C ALA A 132 2.24 7.91 -13.24
N LEU A 133 0.98 7.73 -12.82
CA LEU A 133 0.62 6.77 -11.76
C LEU A 133 0.58 5.31 -12.25
N ALA A 134 0.25 5.06 -13.52
CA ALA A 134 0.13 3.70 -14.05
C ALA A 134 1.37 2.80 -13.82
N PRO A 135 2.61 3.22 -14.13
CA PRO A 135 3.79 2.38 -13.91
C PRO A 135 4.09 2.17 -12.42
N LEU A 136 3.76 3.15 -11.56
CA LEU A 136 3.97 3.09 -10.11
C LEU A 136 2.99 2.14 -9.40
N LEU A 137 1.81 1.93 -9.98
CA LEU A 137 0.81 1.03 -9.45
C LEU A 137 1.05 -0.44 -9.80
N ALA A 138 1.71 -0.70 -10.93
CA ALA A 138 1.92 -2.05 -11.45
C ALA A 138 3.30 -2.64 -11.13
N ASN A 139 4.33 -1.79 -10.99
CA ASN A 139 5.71 -2.22 -10.75
C ASN A 139 6.20 -1.69 -9.40
N LEU A 140 6.80 -2.54 -8.58
CA LEU A 140 7.57 -2.07 -7.43
C LEU A 140 8.79 -1.28 -7.95
N PRO A 141 9.06 -0.07 -7.44
CA PRO A 141 10.20 0.72 -7.89
C PRO A 141 11.50 0.00 -7.53
N ARG A 142 12.26 -0.43 -8.56
CA ARG A 142 13.57 -1.08 -8.39
C ARG A 142 14.61 -0.19 -7.71
N THR A 143 14.42 1.13 -7.77
CA THR A 143 15.30 2.10 -7.11
C THR A 143 15.30 1.94 -5.59
N LEU A 144 14.16 1.59 -4.98
CA LEU A 144 14.07 1.35 -3.54
C LEU A 144 14.80 0.07 -3.14
N ALA A 145 14.72 -0.99 -3.96
CA ALA A 145 15.45 -2.22 -3.71
C ALA A 145 16.98 -1.99 -3.81
N LEU A 146 17.43 -1.25 -4.83
CA LEU A 146 18.84 -0.91 -5.00
C LEU A 146 19.36 0.01 -3.89
N GLU A 147 18.58 1.00 -3.47
CA GLU A 147 18.95 1.90 -2.37
C GLU A 147 19.03 1.14 -1.03
N ILE A 148 18.12 0.19 -0.77
CA ILE A 148 18.20 -0.70 0.40
C ILE A 148 19.47 -1.56 0.34
N GLU A 149 19.81 -2.11 -0.84
CA GLU A 149 21.01 -2.92 -1.03
C GLU A 149 22.30 -2.10 -0.83
N GLU A 150 22.36 -0.90 -1.41
CA GLU A 150 23.47 0.04 -1.25
C GLU A 150 23.64 0.44 0.23
N LEU A 151 22.54 0.70 0.93
CA LEU A 151 22.55 1.02 2.36
C LEU A 151 22.99 -0.17 3.22
N SER A 152 22.52 -1.38 2.93
CA SER A 152 22.98 -2.59 3.64
C SER A 152 24.46 -2.85 3.45
N ARG A 153 25.03 -2.43 2.30
CA ARG A 153 26.46 -2.54 2.01
C ARG A 153 27.29 -1.49 2.77
N THR A 154 26.69 -0.37 3.17
CA THR A 154 27.36 0.70 3.93
C THR A 154 27.30 0.54 5.45
N ASP A 155 26.37 -0.26 5.99
CA ASP A 155 26.18 -0.49 7.43
C ASP A 155 27.09 -1.60 8.03
N ASP A 156 28.11 -2.08 7.30
CA ASP A 156 29.12 -3.02 7.82
C ASP A 156 30.05 -2.34 8.87
N PHE A 157 29.59 -2.25 10.11
CA PHE A 157 30.46 -2.19 11.31
C PHE A 157 30.59 -3.60 11.91
N PRO A 158 31.77 -3.98 12.44
CA PRO A 158 32.06 -5.37 12.80
C PRO A 158 31.31 -5.80 14.06
N SER A 159 30.39 -6.75 13.93
CA SER A 159 29.86 -7.48 15.10
C SER A 159 30.95 -8.39 15.68
N PRO A 160 31.22 -8.35 17.00
CA PRO A 160 32.15 -9.26 17.64
C PRO A 160 31.57 -10.68 17.63
N GLY A 161 32.43 -11.63 17.27
CA GLY A 161 32.08 -13.00 16.90
C GLY A 161 31.01 -13.71 17.73
N LEU A 162 30.04 -14.28 17.03
CA LEU A 162 29.36 -15.50 17.42
C LEU A 162 29.45 -16.46 16.23
N SER A 163 29.91 -17.67 16.54
CA SER A 163 30.40 -18.71 15.65
C SER A 163 29.43 -19.10 14.56
N ASP A 164 29.94 -19.03 13.34
CA ASP A 164 29.46 -19.60 12.09
C ASP A 164 29.07 -21.08 12.26
N VAL A 165 27.77 -21.33 12.42
CA VAL A 165 27.16 -22.62 12.08
C VAL A 165 26.62 -22.44 10.68
N GLY A 166 27.43 -22.90 9.72
CA GLY A 166 27.16 -22.75 8.30
C GLY A 166 25.78 -23.27 7.91
N VAL A 167 24.96 -22.37 7.39
CA VAL A 167 23.89 -22.71 6.45
C VAL A 167 24.31 -22.13 5.12
N ALA A 168 24.96 -22.98 4.34
CA ALA A 168 25.35 -22.70 2.98
C ALA A 168 24.12 -22.26 2.16
N ASP A 169 24.32 -21.16 1.46
CA ASP A 169 23.59 -20.69 0.28
C ASP A 169 23.09 -21.88 -0.56
N SER A 170 21.76 -22.03 -0.61
CA SER A 170 21.09 -23.03 -1.45
C SER A 170 20.41 -22.32 -2.61
N SER A 171 21.24 -21.86 -3.55
CA SER A 171 20.86 -21.82 -4.95
C SER A 171 20.57 -23.26 -5.42
N PRO A 172 19.44 -23.58 -6.07
CA PRO A 172 19.21 -24.93 -6.56
C PRO A 172 20.07 -25.19 -7.81
N HIS A 173 21.19 -25.88 -7.62
CA HIS A 173 21.89 -26.58 -8.70
C HIS A 173 21.13 -27.87 -9.04
N ILE A 174 20.61 -27.96 -10.27
CA ILE A 174 20.15 -29.22 -10.87
C ILE A 174 21.36 -29.91 -11.54
N PHE A 175 21.54 -31.19 -11.19
CA PHE A 175 22.54 -32.19 -11.61
C PHE A 175 22.11 -32.83 -12.95
N GLY A 176 22.92 -33.27 -13.94
CA GLY A 176 24.35 -33.34 -14.21
C GLY A 176 24.59 -34.16 -15.50
N GLN A 177 25.86 -34.24 -15.92
CA GLN A 177 26.52 -35.28 -16.75
C GLN A 177 26.74 -35.06 -18.26
N ASP A 178 28.02 -35.20 -18.64
CA ASP A 178 28.66 -35.12 -19.96
C ASP A 178 28.32 -36.28 -20.92
N GLY A 179 28.40 -36.01 -22.23
CA GLY A 179 28.56 -37.03 -23.29
C GLY A 179 27.79 -36.74 -24.59
N ASP A 180 28.51 -36.68 -25.70
CA ASP A 180 28.10 -36.33 -27.08
C ASP A 180 26.92 -37.15 -27.66
N GLU A 181 26.06 -36.51 -28.49
CA GLU A 181 25.61 -36.94 -29.83
C GLU A 181 24.48 -36.02 -30.35
N ASP A 182 24.45 -35.84 -31.67
CA ASP A 182 23.61 -34.93 -32.47
C ASP A 182 22.10 -35.12 -32.30
N GLU A 183 21.31 -34.03 -32.28
CA GLU A 183 19.97 -33.94 -32.91
C GLU A 183 19.41 -32.50 -32.86
N GLU A 184 18.92 -32.01 -34.01
CA GLU A 184 18.19 -30.74 -34.18
C GLU A 184 16.79 -30.84 -33.52
N ASP A 185 16.39 -29.89 -32.66
CA ASP A 185 14.96 -29.55 -32.47
C ASP A 185 14.75 -28.15 -31.86
N ASP A 186 13.73 -27.46 -32.35
CA ASP A 186 13.43 -26.02 -32.23
C ASP A 186 12.81 -25.61 -30.88
N GLY A 187 13.30 -24.52 -30.27
CA GLY A 187 12.66 -23.82 -29.14
C GLY A 187 13.21 -22.40 -28.92
N PRO A 188 12.37 -21.36 -28.65
CA PRO A 188 12.77 -19.97 -28.86
C PRO A 188 13.70 -19.42 -27.76
N GLU A 189 14.76 -18.72 -28.22
CA GLU A 189 15.76 -18.04 -27.40
C GLU A 189 15.19 -16.86 -26.59
N HIS A 190 15.57 -16.78 -25.31
CA HIS A 190 15.31 -15.64 -24.45
C HIS A 190 16.36 -14.54 -24.67
N VAL A 191 16.02 -13.55 -25.51
CA VAL A 191 16.89 -12.40 -25.82
C VAL A 191 17.06 -11.50 -24.59
N THR A 192 18.31 -11.37 -24.11
CA THR A 192 18.72 -10.37 -23.12
C THR A 192 19.02 -9.05 -23.83
N LEU A 193 18.23 -8.00 -23.59
CA LEU A 193 18.50 -6.67 -24.15
C LEU A 193 19.24 -5.80 -23.13
N GLY A 194 20.56 -5.94 -23.11
CA GLY A 194 21.48 -4.99 -22.50
C GLY A 194 22.01 -3.98 -23.53
N ASN A 195 21.83 -2.70 -23.23
CA ASN A 195 22.61 -1.54 -23.72
C ASN A 195 22.59 -1.17 -25.22
N ARG A 196 21.86 -0.10 -25.56
CA ARG A 196 22.38 1.25 -25.93
C ARG A 196 21.33 2.06 -26.70
N GLY A 197 21.30 3.36 -26.44
CA GLY A 197 20.67 4.31 -27.35
C GLY A 197 21.31 4.29 -28.73
N GLY A 198 20.49 4.51 -29.76
CA GLY A 198 20.93 4.66 -31.14
C GLY A 198 20.02 3.97 -32.13
N SER A 199 19.18 4.77 -32.81
CA SER A 199 18.68 4.58 -34.19
C SER A 199 18.24 3.19 -34.67
N ASN A 200 16.94 3.06 -34.92
CA ASN A 200 16.27 1.96 -35.66
C ASN A 200 16.91 1.63 -37.02
N PRO A 201 16.66 0.41 -37.53
CA PRO A 201 15.86 0.30 -38.77
C PRO A 201 14.84 -0.87 -38.84
N GLY A 202 13.61 -0.56 -39.29
CA GLY A 202 12.63 -1.44 -39.99
C GLY A 202 11.65 -2.29 -39.14
N LEU A 203 10.35 -1.92 -38.97
CA LEU A 203 9.14 -2.17 -39.82
C LEU A 203 8.61 -3.64 -39.67
N GLU A 204 7.34 -4.01 -39.37
CA GLU A 204 5.97 -3.45 -39.49
C GLU A 204 4.99 -4.21 -38.55
N GLY A 205 3.82 -3.63 -38.24
CA GLY A 205 2.77 -4.33 -37.48
C GLY A 205 1.77 -3.46 -36.72
N SER A 206 1.19 -2.44 -37.35
CA SER A 206 -0.11 -1.80 -36.99
C SER A 206 -0.44 -1.50 -35.52
N ALA A 207 0.21 -0.51 -34.90
CA ALA A 207 -0.37 0.25 -33.75
C ALA A 207 0.31 1.61 -33.53
N SER A 208 1.01 2.13 -34.54
CA SER A 208 2.00 3.21 -34.39
C SER A 208 1.49 4.62 -34.68
N LEU A 209 0.22 4.82 -35.06
CA LEU A 209 -0.29 6.14 -35.45
C LEU A 209 -0.69 7.04 -34.27
N GLY A 210 -0.97 6.50 -33.08
CA GLY A 210 -1.40 7.33 -31.93
C GLY A 210 -0.25 7.86 -31.05
N ARG A 211 0.88 7.14 -30.97
CA ARG A 211 1.95 7.41 -29.98
C ARG A 211 3.18 8.12 -30.54
N THR A 212 3.32 8.19 -31.86
CA THR A 212 4.44 8.88 -32.53
C THR A 212 4.21 10.38 -32.70
N PHE A 213 2.95 10.83 -32.82
CA PHE A 213 2.63 12.27 -32.87
C PHE A 213 2.71 12.98 -31.50
N ALA A 214 2.57 12.23 -30.40
CA ALA A 214 2.57 12.81 -29.05
C ALA A 214 3.99 13.09 -28.51
N LYS A 215 4.98 12.24 -28.78
CA LYS A 215 6.34 12.38 -28.21
C LYS A 215 7.28 13.29 -28.99
N VAL A 216 7.04 13.50 -30.29
CA VAL A 216 7.90 14.36 -31.12
C VAL A 216 7.43 15.82 -31.14
N SER A 217 6.19 16.11 -30.72
CA SER A 217 5.67 17.47 -30.73
C SER A 217 5.91 18.25 -29.43
N TRP A 218 5.97 17.62 -28.25
CA TRP A 218 6.08 18.35 -26.99
C TRP A 218 7.41 19.10 -26.84
N ASN A 219 8.54 18.43 -27.04
CA ASN A 219 9.85 19.08 -26.88
C ASN A 219 10.12 20.14 -27.95
N ALA A 220 9.63 19.93 -29.17
CA ALA A 220 9.74 20.90 -30.26
C ALA A 220 8.79 22.10 -30.07
N TYR A 221 7.57 21.85 -29.59
CA TYR A 221 6.59 22.87 -29.24
C TYR A 221 7.05 23.71 -28.05
N VAL A 222 7.53 23.08 -26.98
CA VAL A 222 8.14 23.76 -25.83
C VAL A 222 9.30 24.62 -26.32
N LYS A 223 10.21 24.09 -27.15
CA LYS A 223 11.35 24.85 -27.70
C LYS A 223 10.93 26.01 -28.61
N ALA A 224 9.86 25.86 -29.39
CA ALA A 224 9.33 26.90 -30.25
C ALA A 224 8.61 27.99 -29.43
N VAL A 225 7.85 27.60 -28.40
CA VAL A 225 7.16 28.49 -27.48
C VAL A 225 8.16 29.24 -26.60
N THR A 226 9.18 28.57 -26.06
CA THR A 226 10.25 29.24 -25.29
C THR A 226 11.06 30.19 -26.16
N ALA A 227 11.33 29.86 -27.43
CA ALA A 227 11.97 30.75 -28.40
C ALA A 227 11.11 31.98 -28.77
N GLN A 228 9.79 31.82 -28.83
CA GLN A 228 8.83 32.92 -29.05
C GLN A 228 8.69 33.79 -27.79
N LEU A 229 8.71 33.21 -26.59
CA LEU A 229 8.64 33.94 -25.32
C LEU A 229 9.93 34.69 -24.95
N HIS A 230 11.11 34.18 -25.33
CA HIS A 230 12.37 34.92 -25.20
C HIS A 230 12.37 36.19 -26.06
N LYS A 231 11.71 36.19 -27.23
CA LYS A 231 11.54 37.39 -28.07
C LYS A 231 10.62 38.44 -27.45
N ILE A 232 9.73 38.05 -26.53
CA ILE A 232 8.80 38.94 -25.81
C ILE A 232 9.43 39.51 -24.53
N GLY A 233 10.69 39.14 -24.19
CA GLY A 233 11.39 39.64 -23.01
C GLY A 233 11.00 38.96 -21.69
N LEU A 234 10.26 37.85 -21.76
CA LEU A 234 9.86 37.03 -20.60
C LEU A 234 10.87 35.94 -20.24
N GLY A 235 12.04 35.89 -20.89
CA GLY A 235 13.12 34.93 -20.60
C GLY A 235 13.52 34.80 -19.12
N PRO A 236 13.82 35.90 -18.39
CA PRO A 236 14.16 35.79 -16.97
C PRO A 236 12.98 35.33 -16.08
N VAL A 237 11.74 35.49 -16.55
CA VAL A 237 10.55 34.94 -15.87
C VAL A 237 10.44 33.44 -16.14
N LEU A 238 10.75 32.99 -17.36
CA LEU A 238 10.78 31.57 -17.70
C LEU A 238 11.87 30.82 -16.97
N GLU A 239 13.07 31.37 -16.84
CA GLU A 239 14.14 30.74 -16.05
C GLU A 239 13.77 30.61 -14.57
N ARG A 240 13.06 31.60 -14.01
CA ARG A 240 12.50 31.50 -12.66
C ARG A 240 11.41 30.43 -12.56
N ILE A 241 10.56 30.32 -13.58
CA ILE A 241 9.54 29.26 -13.64
C ILE A 241 10.19 27.88 -13.80
N ASP A 242 11.24 27.75 -14.61
CA ASP A 242 11.96 26.49 -14.83
C ASP A 242 12.72 26.06 -13.56
N ALA A 243 13.35 27.00 -12.85
CA ALA A 243 13.93 26.76 -11.52
C ALA A 243 12.88 26.36 -10.48
N ILE A 244 11.63 26.83 -10.63
CA ILE A 244 10.47 26.40 -9.81
C ILE A 244 9.91 25.06 -10.30
N ILE A 245 10.20 24.57 -11.50
CA ILE A 245 9.69 23.29 -12.01
C ILE A 245 10.72 22.16 -11.85
N ARG A 246 12.02 22.49 -11.88
CA ARG A 246 13.14 21.54 -11.75
C ARG A 246 14.19 22.10 -10.80
N PRO A 247 13.94 22.07 -9.48
CA PRO A 247 14.93 22.55 -8.54
C PRO A 247 16.12 21.58 -8.47
N GLU A 248 17.32 22.13 -8.32
CA GLU A 248 18.50 21.35 -7.92
C GLU A 248 18.37 20.96 -6.44
N TYR A 249 18.89 19.78 -6.10
CA TYR A 249 18.91 19.31 -4.72
C TYR A 249 19.75 20.27 -3.84
N SER A 250 19.17 20.69 -2.72
CA SER A 250 19.80 21.52 -1.71
C SER A 250 19.55 20.87 -0.35
N PRO A 251 20.56 20.75 0.52
CA PRO A 251 20.44 20.08 1.82
C PRO A 251 19.55 20.83 2.83
N THR A 252 19.22 22.11 2.58
CA THR A 252 18.29 22.89 3.41
C THR A 252 17.27 23.62 2.54
N PRO A 253 16.26 22.93 2.00
CA PRO A 253 15.26 23.57 1.15
C PRO A 253 14.33 24.45 1.98
N ASN A 254 13.90 25.57 1.39
CA ASN A 254 12.79 26.35 1.92
C ASN A 254 11.54 25.44 2.01
N PRO A 255 10.70 25.56 3.05
CA PRO A 255 9.56 24.66 3.27
C PRO A 255 8.56 24.66 2.10
N ILE A 256 8.42 25.79 1.41
CA ILE A 256 7.59 25.92 0.20
C ILE A 256 8.21 25.14 -0.97
N MET A 257 9.53 25.19 -1.11
CA MET A 257 10.25 24.52 -2.20
C MET A 257 10.28 22.99 -1.98
N ARG A 258 10.39 22.57 -0.71
CA ARG A 258 10.19 21.18 -0.28
C ARG A 258 8.77 20.70 -0.56
N PHE A 259 7.75 21.49 -0.22
CA PHE A 259 6.34 21.15 -0.47
C PHE A 259 6.00 21.01 -1.95
N LEU A 260 6.57 21.86 -2.82
CA LEU A 260 6.31 21.83 -4.26
C LEU A 260 7.10 20.72 -4.99
N HIS A 261 8.23 20.27 -4.43
CA HIS A 261 9.09 19.24 -5.03
C HIS A 261 9.45 18.11 -4.07
N PRO A 262 8.45 17.34 -3.60
CA PRO A 262 8.72 16.20 -2.72
C PRO A 262 9.62 15.16 -3.39
N SER A 263 9.56 15.01 -4.73
CA SER A 263 10.40 14.05 -5.46
C SER A 263 11.90 14.33 -5.40
N THR A 264 12.29 15.59 -5.15
CA THR A 264 13.71 15.98 -5.10
C THR A 264 14.22 16.06 -3.68
N PHE A 265 13.41 16.57 -2.75
CA PHE A 265 13.85 16.89 -1.38
C PHE A 265 13.46 15.83 -0.34
N ASP A 266 12.42 15.03 -0.59
CA ASP A 266 12.00 13.94 0.30
C ASP A 266 12.48 12.59 -0.25
N SER A 267 13.78 12.47 -0.53
CA SER A 267 14.41 11.19 -0.88
C SER A 267 14.35 10.23 0.31
N PHE A 268 14.38 8.92 0.03
CA PHE A 268 14.30 7.90 1.08
C PHE A 268 15.45 8.04 2.10
N ALA A 269 16.68 8.25 1.63
CA ALA A 269 17.82 8.57 2.49
C ALA A 269 17.56 9.74 3.45
N HIS A 270 16.99 10.86 2.97
CA HIS A 270 16.70 12.02 3.82
C HIS A 270 15.54 11.78 4.78
N LEU A 271 14.46 11.13 4.33
CA LEU A 271 13.33 10.79 5.19
C LEU A 271 13.71 9.81 6.30
N ARG A 272 14.62 8.87 6.04
CA ARG A 272 15.14 7.94 7.05
C ARG A 272 15.89 8.67 8.17
N GLU A 273 16.64 9.71 7.85
CA GLU A 273 17.31 10.54 8.88
C GLU A 273 16.33 11.29 9.78
N LEU A 274 15.13 11.59 9.29
CA LEU A 274 14.07 12.22 10.07
C LEU A 274 13.36 11.25 11.02
N ILE A 275 13.50 9.94 10.81
CA ILE A 275 12.97 8.94 11.73
C ILE A 275 13.83 8.99 13.00
N PRO A 276 13.24 9.27 14.18
CA PRO A 276 14.01 9.27 15.42
C PRO A 276 14.72 7.92 15.60
N LYS A 277 16.03 7.95 15.83
CA LYS A 277 16.83 6.73 16.04
C LYS A 277 16.50 6.02 17.35
N ASP A 278 15.80 6.70 18.25
CA ASP A 278 15.38 6.21 19.56
C ASP A 278 14.04 5.45 19.52
N LEU A 279 13.48 5.17 18.33
CA LEU A 279 12.32 4.27 18.26
C LEU A 279 12.75 2.86 18.70
N PRO A 280 11.96 2.19 19.56
CA PRO A 280 12.21 0.80 19.86
C PRO A 280 12.16 -0.01 18.56
N ASP A 281 13.18 -0.84 18.34
CA ASP A 281 13.22 -1.71 17.17
C ASP A 281 11.97 -2.59 17.17
N PRO A 282 11.09 -2.51 16.16
CA PRO A 282 9.88 -3.35 16.10
C PRO A 282 10.23 -4.84 16.15
N THR A 283 11.43 -5.21 15.68
CA THR A 283 11.94 -6.59 15.70
C THR A 283 12.17 -7.12 17.11
N SER A 284 12.40 -6.25 18.10
CA SER A 284 12.63 -6.66 19.50
C SER A 284 11.40 -7.30 20.15
N THR A 285 10.20 -7.06 19.61
CA THR A 285 8.95 -7.65 20.11
C THR A 285 8.63 -8.97 19.42
N TYR A 286 9.38 -9.35 18.38
CA TYR A 286 9.11 -10.57 17.64
C TYR A 286 9.61 -11.79 18.43
N PRO A 287 8.81 -12.88 18.48
CA PRO A 287 9.28 -14.13 19.05
C PRO A 287 10.47 -14.67 18.24
N GLU A 288 11.40 -15.37 18.88
CA GLU A 288 12.61 -15.92 18.23
C GLU A 288 12.27 -16.80 17.01
N ASP A 289 11.13 -17.51 17.07
CA ASP A 289 10.64 -18.37 15.99
C ASP A 289 9.93 -17.61 14.84
N TYR A 290 9.78 -16.29 14.93
CA TYR A 290 8.96 -15.50 13.98
C TYR A 290 9.42 -15.67 12.52
N VAL A 291 10.73 -15.62 12.28
CA VAL A 291 11.32 -15.80 10.95
C VAL A 291 10.94 -17.18 10.39
N PHE A 292 11.10 -18.23 11.19
CA PHE A 292 10.72 -19.58 10.79
C PHE A 292 9.22 -19.67 10.45
N LYS A 293 8.35 -19.13 11.32
CA LYS A 293 6.90 -19.15 11.09
C LYS A 293 6.46 -18.37 9.85
N THR A 294 7.21 -17.34 9.45
CA THR A 294 6.88 -16.48 8.32
C THR A 294 7.25 -17.10 6.98
N TYR A 295 8.38 -17.80 6.90
CA TYR A 295 8.88 -18.37 5.64
C TYR A 295 8.48 -19.83 5.42
N TYR A 296 8.18 -20.57 6.48
CA TYR A 296 7.76 -21.96 6.38
C TYR A 296 6.24 -22.10 6.44
N PRO A 297 5.68 -23.08 5.72
CA PRO A 297 4.25 -23.32 5.73
C PRO A 297 3.78 -23.76 7.14
N PRO A 298 2.53 -23.45 7.52
CA PRO A 298 2.03 -23.63 8.89
C PRO A 298 2.19 -25.06 9.39
N GLU A 299 2.12 -26.06 8.52
CA GLU A 299 2.26 -27.47 8.87
C GLU A 299 3.63 -27.82 9.51
N MET A 300 4.65 -26.98 9.29
CA MET A 300 6.00 -27.18 9.81
C MET A 300 6.19 -26.67 11.25
N TRP A 301 5.36 -25.71 11.69
CA TRP A 301 5.57 -25.00 12.96
C TRP A 301 4.32 -24.90 13.82
N GLU A 302 3.13 -25.13 13.26
CA GLU A 302 1.87 -25.10 13.99
C GLU A 302 1.86 -26.26 15.01
N PRO A 303 1.68 -25.96 16.31
CA PRO A 303 1.65 -27.00 17.32
C PRO A 303 0.45 -27.94 17.10
N ALA A 304 0.55 -29.17 17.60
CA ALA A 304 -0.54 -30.12 17.54
C ALA A 304 -1.83 -29.52 18.15
N PRO A 305 -3.01 -29.78 17.55
CA PRO A 305 -4.24 -29.15 17.97
C PRO A 305 -4.58 -29.53 19.41
N LYS A 306 -4.78 -28.51 20.25
CA LYS A 306 -5.14 -28.65 21.66
C LYS A 306 -6.64 -28.94 21.81
N LEU A 307 -6.99 -29.94 22.61
CA LEU A 307 -8.36 -30.31 22.89
C LEU A 307 -8.88 -29.54 24.11
N TRP A 308 -10.07 -28.95 23.98
CA TRP A 308 -10.75 -28.26 25.09
C TRP A 308 -12.02 -29.02 25.44
N ILE A 309 -11.98 -29.75 26.55
CA ILE A 309 -13.04 -30.66 27.00
C ILE A 309 -13.87 -29.93 28.07
N PRO A 310 -15.21 -29.92 27.98
CA PRO A 310 -16.03 -29.37 29.06
C PRO A 310 -15.97 -30.28 30.30
N LYS A 311 -15.72 -29.68 31.46
CA LYS A 311 -15.76 -30.38 32.74
C LYS A 311 -17.15 -30.90 33.06
N ASP A 312 -17.22 -32.18 33.40
CA ASP A 312 -18.44 -32.88 33.81
C ASP A 312 -18.46 -33.11 35.33
N GLU A 313 -19.66 -33.32 35.89
CA GLU A 313 -19.80 -33.66 37.32
C GLU A 313 -19.31 -35.07 37.63
N GLY A 314 -19.31 -35.96 36.63
CA GLY A 314 -18.90 -37.36 36.75
C GLY A 314 -17.40 -37.59 36.78
N GLY A 315 -16.59 -36.56 36.49
CA GLY A 315 -15.12 -36.65 36.44
C GLY A 315 -14.58 -37.40 35.22
N VAL A 316 -15.40 -37.68 34.21
CA VAL A 316 -14.98 -38.33 32.96
C VAL A 316 -14.04 -37.41 32.17
N SER A 317 -14.25 -36.10 32.22
CA SER A 317 -13.37 -35.12 31.57
C SER A 317 -11.94 -35.21 32.07
N ALA A 318 -11.75 -35.35 33.39
CA ALA A 318 -10.42 -35.47 33.99
C ALA A 318 -9.74 -36.77 33.59
N GLN A 319 -10.49 -37.88 33.52
CA GLN A 319 -9.99 -39.15 33.03
C GLN A 319 -9.58 -39.07 31.55
N GLU A 320 -10.41 -38.43 30.70
CA GLU A 320 -10.11 -38.25 29.28
C GLU A 320 -8.88 -37.35 29.06
N VAL A 321 -8.72 -36.28 29.85
CA VAL A 321 -7.50 -35.44 29.84
C VAL A 321 -6.27 -36.28 30.18
N GLU A 322 -6.35 -37.13 31.22
CA GLU A 322 -5.25 -38.02 31.59
C GLU A 322 -4.94 -39.05 30.48
N HIS A 323 -5.98 -39.64 29.87
CA HIS A 323 -5.83 -40.59 28.77
C HIS A 323 -5.25 -39.94 27.51
N CYS A 324 -5.70 -38.73 27.14
CA CYS A 324 -5.15 -37.97 26.02
C CYS A 324 -3.67 -37.66 26.22
N ALA A 325 -3.29 -37.26 27.44
CA ALA A 325 -1.90 -36.99 27.80
C ALA A 325 -1.04 -38.27 27.78
N ARG A 326 -1.55 -39.39 28.32
CA ARG A 326 -0.78 -40.64 28.45
C ARG A 326 -0.66 -41.43 27.14
N TYR A 327 -1.75 -41.55 26.38
CA TYR A 327 -1.83 -42.43 25.21
C TYR A 327 -1.88 -41.66 23.89
N GLY A 328 -2.62 -40.54 23.86
CA GLY A 328 -2.86 -39.78 22.64
C GLY A 328 -1.69 -38.89 22.20
N LYS A 329 -0.79 -38.51 23.13
CA LYS A 329 0.20 -37.44 22.92
C LYS A 329 -0.44 -36.14 22.40
N VAL A 330 -1.70 -35.91 22.76
CA VAL A 330 -2.45 -34.69 22.42
C VAL A 330 -2.61 -33.89 23.70
N GLU A 331 -2.32 -32.59 23.63
CA GLU A 331 -2.59 -31.70 24.74
C GLU A 331 -4.11 -31.51 24.90
N ALA A 332 -4.65 -31.89 26.05
CA ALA A 332 -6.05 -31.69 26.40
C ALA A 332 -6.13 -30.92 27.73
N THR A 333 -7.14 -30.07 27.88
CA THR A 333 -7.48 -29.43 29.16
C THR A 333 -8.99 -29.38 29.36
N ASP A 334 -9.41 -29.49 30.61
CA ASP A 334 -10.77 -29.31 31.07
C ASP A 334 -11.01 -27.98 31.81
N GLU A 335 -10.00 -27.11 31.87
CA GLU A 335 -10.09 -25.82 32.53
C GLU A 335 -10.93 -24.81 31.73
N GLY A 336 -11.69 -23.96 32.42
CA GLY A 336 -12.47 -22.88 31.79
C GLY A 336 -13.68 -23.32 30.96
N ALA A 337 -14.01 -24.61 30.86
CA ALA A 337 -15.25 -25.09 30.23
C ALA A 337 -15.98 -26.06 31.15
N TRP A 338 -17.31 -25.98 31.20
CA TRP A 338 -18.14 -26.86 32.02
C TRP A 338 -19.47 -27.19 31.33
N LEU A 339 -20.07 -28.32 31.69
CA LEU A 339 -21.39 -28.70 31.24
C LEU A 339 -22.46 -28.07 32.15
N GLN A 340 -23.50 -27.48 31.57
CA GLN A 340 -24.68 -27.02 32.29
C GLN A 340 -25.72 -28.14 32.40
N GLU A 341 -26.65 -28.02 33.35
CA GLU A 341 -27.75 -28.98 33.55
C GLU A 341 -28.64 -29.16 32.31
N ASP A 342 -28.71 -28.16 31.44
CA ASP A 342 -29.48 -28.19 30.18
C ASP A 342 -28.72 -28.88 29.02
N GLY A 343 -27.54 -29.45 29.28
CA GLY A 343 -26.69 -30.10 28.30
C GLY A 343 -25.90 -29.14 27.41
N ARG A 344 -25.93 -27.83 27.69
CA ARG A 344 -25.11 -26.84 26.96
C ARG A 344 -23.74 -26.69 27.60
N VAL A 345 -22.76 -26.28 26.80
CA VAL A 345 -21.41 -26.01 27.28
C VAL A 345 -21.30 -24.54 27.71
N GLY A 346 -21.03 -24.32 28.99
CA GLY A 346 -20.53 -23.05 29.51
C GLY A 346 -19.02 -22.96 29.30
N CYS A 347 -18.52 -21.76 29.00
CA CYS A 347 -17.08 -21.53 29.03
C CYS A 347 -16.72 -20.10 29.46
N GLU A 348 -15.66 -20.03 30.24
CA GLU A 348 -14.91 -18.83 30.59
C GLU A 348 -13.80 -18.65 29.56
N VAL A 349 -13.92 -17.55 28.81
CA VAL A 349 -13.12 -17.34 27.61
C VAL A 349 -11.67 -17.03 27.99
N GLU A 350 -11.43 -16.39 29.13
CA GLU A 350 -10.10 -16.03 29.61
C GLU A 350 -9.22 -17.24 29.99
N GLN A 351 -9.83 -18.37 30.32
CA GLN A 351 -9.10 -19.61 30.66
C GLN A 351 -8.95 -20.55 29.45
N ALA A 352 -9.23 -20.09 28.23
CA ALA A 352 -9.13 -20.94 27.06
C ALA A 352 -7.67 -21.39 26.80
N PRO A 353 -7.44 -22.63 26.36
CA PRO A 353 -6.08 -23.16 26.14
C PRO A 353 -5.34 -22.61 24.90
N PHE A 354 -5.93 -21.66 24.18
CA PHE A 354 -5.50 -21.24 22.83
C PHE A 354 -4.88 -19.83 22.82
N TRP A 355 -4.20 -19.46 23.90
CA TRP A 355 -3.53 -18.16 24.02
C TRP A 355 -2.31 -18.11 23.10
N GLU A 356 -2.29 -17.10 22.23
CA GLU A 356 -1.13 -16.75 21.41
C GLU A 356 -0.85 -15.27 21.62
N GLU A 357 0.41 -14.93 21.82
CA GLU A 357 0.82 -13.53 21.93
C GLU A 357 0.58 -12.80 20.61
N ARG A 358 0.06 -11.58 20.69
CA ARG A 358 -0.14 -10.74 19.52
C ARG A 358 1.17 -10.05 19.18
N VAL A 359 1.73 -10.37 18.03
CA VAL A 359 2.81 -9.59 17.43
C VAL A 359 2.22 -8.28 16.91
N LEU A 360 2.74 -7.16 17.41
CA LEU A 360 2.43 -5.83 16.88
C LEU A 360 3.45 -5.52 15.78
N TYR A 361 2.94 -5.17 14.59
CA TYR A 361 3.73 -4.82 13.41
C TYR A 361 3.86 -3.31 13.24
#